data_AF-A0A8D8JIZ5-F1
#
_entry.id   AF-A0A8D8JIZ5-F1
#
_cell.length_a   1.000
_cell.length_b   1.000
_cell.length_c   1.000
_cell.angle_alpha   90.00
_cell.angle_beta   90.00
_cell.angle_gamma   90.00
#
_symmetry.space_group_name_H-M   'P 1'
#
loop_
_entity.id
_entity.type
_entity.pdbx_description
1 polymer ?
#
loop_
_entity_poly.entity_id
_entity_poly.type
_entity_poly.pdbx_seq_one_letter_code
_entity_poly.pdbx_strand_id
1 'polypeptide(L)'
;MLDRTDLRKKKFSVAVTFPDLVVRGQYKLEMNIVLLKLTGNGPFNLTDDPLLKVNLEFYSDKKNMVFTRPVHVDLEFVHPQLYLGNLFNGDPKLEAIGNQAINDNPNILLNELKPELERHFEESFYQIASTITKGASADELFPGY
;
A
#
# COMPACT_ATOMS: atom_id res chain seq x y z
N MET A 1 -18.99 -4.52 -3.09
CA MET A 1 -18.70 -3.86 -1.80
C MET A 1 -19.25 -2.43 -1.91
N LEU A 2 -19.96 -1.92 -0.91
CA LEU A 2 -20.62 -0.59 -1.01
C LEU A 2 -19.62 0.52 -0.71
N ASP A 3 -19.25 1.31 -1.72
CA ASP A 3 -18.62 2.62 -1.53
C ASP A 3 -19.56 3.48 -0.67
N ARG A 4 -19.15 3.77 0.56
CA ARG A 4 -19.94 4.59 1.49
C ARG A 4 -19.38 6.00 1.48
N THR A 5 -19.97 6.85 0.64
CA THR A 5 -19.76 8.30 0.69
C THR A 5 -20.81 8.94 1.59
N ASP A 6 -20.39 9.65 2.63
CA ASP A 6 -21.26 10.48 3.47
C ASP A 6 -20.86 11.96 3.30
N LEU A 7 -21.49 12.61 2.32
CA LEU A 7 -21.22 14.01 1.97
C LEU A 7 -21.55 14.97 3.12
N ARG A 8 -22.56 14.65 3.95
CA ARG A 8 -22.92 15.45 5.14
C ARG A 8 -21.80 15.43 6.18
N LYS A 9 -21.10 14.29 6.29
CA LYS A 9 -19.94 14.14 7.18
C LYS A 9 -18.61 14.43 6.48
N LYS A 10 -18.62 14.79 5.20
CA LYS A 10 -17.42 15.01 4.37
C LYS A 10 -16.45 13.81 4.43
N LYS A 11 -17.01 12.60 4.45
CA LYS A 11 -16.27 11.32 4.49
C LYS A 11 -16.46 10.57 3.18
N PHE A 12 -15.36 10.12 2.60
CA PHE A 12 -15.29 9.42 1.34
C PHE A 12 -14.54 8.11 1.55
N SER A 13 -15.22 6.99 1.39
CA SER A 13 -14.59 5.68 1.25
C SER A 13 -14.57 5.32 -0.23
N VAL A 14 -13.38 5.11 -0.78
CA VAL A 14 -13.16 4.82 -2.20
C VAL A 14 -12.34 3.54 -2.31
N ALA A 15 -12.82 2.60 -3.13
CA ALA A 15 -12.00 1.48 -3.58
C ALA A 15 -11.18 1.90 -4.82
N VAL A 16 -9.86 1.74 -4.75
CA VAL A 16 -8.92 2.03 -5.83
C VAL A 16 -8.17 0.75 -6.20
N THR A 17 -8.21 0.37 -7.46
CA THR A 17 -7.40 -0.73 -8.00
C THR A 17 -6.19 -0.16 -8.72
N PHE A 18 -5.00 -0.69 -8.43
CA PHE A 18 -3.80 -0.37 -9.20
C PHE A 18 -3.54 -1.51 -10.18
N PRO A 19 -3.43 -1.23 -11.49
CA PRO A 19 -3.25 -2.30 -12.48
C PRO A 19 -1.89 -3.01 -12.35
N ASP A 20 -0.83 -2.28 -12.00
CA ASP A 20 0.55 -2.82 -11.94
C ASP A 20 1.34 -2.18 -10.78
N LEU A 21 1.13 -2.62 -9.55
CA LEU A 21 2.01 -2.24 -8.44
C LEU A 21 3.35 -2.92 -8.62
N VAL A 22 4.43 -2.13 -8.69
CA VAL A 22 5.81 -2.63 -8.71
C VAL A 22 6.59 -1.99 -7.57
N VAL A 23 7.04 -2.81 -6.63
CA VAL A 23 7.91 -2.40 -5.52
C VAL A 23 9.30 -2.98 -5.77
N ARG A 24 10.32 -2.12 -5.75
CA ARG A 24 11.72 -2.52 -5.91
C ARG A 24 12.53 -2.02 -4.72
N GLY A 25 13.46 -2.83 -4.25
CA GLY A 25 14.29 -2.47 -3.12
C GLY A 25 15.53 -3.33 -2.96
N GLN A 26 16.27 -3.06 -1.89
CA GLN A 26 17.32 -3.94 -1.39
C GLN A 26 16.82 -4.60 -0.12
N TYR A 27 17.07 -5.90 0.02
CA TYR A 27 16.71 -6.64 1.23
C TYR A 27 17.96 -7.19 1.90
N LYS A 28 17.86 -7.39 3.21
CA LYS A 28 18.76 -8.25 3.98
C LYS A 28 17.88 -9.14 4.85
N LEU A 29 17.94 -10.45 4.61
CA LEU A 29 17.04 -11.42 5.21
C LEU A 29 17.83 -12.54 5.87
N GLU A 30 17.47 -12.85 7.10
CA GLU A 30 17.87 -14.07 7.79
C GLU A 30 16.64 -14.60 8.54
N MET A 31 16.04 -15.68 8.04
CA MET A 31 14.80 -16.22 8.58
C MET A 31 14.78 -17.75 8.58
N ASN A 32 14.01 -18.33 9.48
CA ASN A 32 13.78 -19.77 9.53
C ASN A 32 12.32 -20.03 9.15
N ILE A 33 12.08 -20.66 8.00
CA ILE A 33 10.75 -21.12 7.57
C ILE A 33 10.69 -22.63 7.72
N VAL A 34 9.94 -23.12 8.72
CA VAL A 34 9.76 -24.55 9.01
C VAL A 34 11.11 -25.26 9.24
N LEU A 35 11.73 -25.83 8.20
CA LEU A 35 13.04 -26.49 8.25
C LEU A 35 14.11 -25.80 7.39
N LEU A 36 13.75 -24.72 6.69
CA LEU A 36 14.61 -24.01 5.75
C LEU A 36 15.12 -22.70 6.37
N LYS A 37 16.45 -22.57 6.47
CA LYS A 37 17.09 -21.30 6.85
C LYS A 37 17.32 -20.47 5.58
N LEU A 38 16.48 -19.47 5.36
CA LEU A 38 16.60 -18.52 4.25
C LEU A 38 17.51 -17.38 4.68
N THR A 39 18.60 -17.20 3.93
CA THR A 39 19.52 -16.09 4.11
C THR A 39 19.80 -15.45 2.76
N GLY A 40 19.86 -14.12 2.70
CA GLY A 40 20.19 -13.43 1.47
C GLY A 40 20.36 -11.93 1.68
N ASN A 41 21.03 -11.30 0.72
CA ASN A 41 21.18 -9.85 0.65
C ASN A 41 21.29 -9.46 -0.82
N GLY A 42 20.32 -8.71 -1.32
CA GLY A 42 20.29 -8.37 -2.73
C GLY A 42 19.04 -7.62 -3.15
N PRO A 43 18.78 -7.56 -4.47
CA PRO A 43 17.61 -6.90 -5.01
C PRO A 43 16.34 -7.69 -4.67
N PHE A 44 15.29 -6.94 -4.37
CA PHE A 44 13.94 -7.42 -4.15
C PHE A 44 13.01 -6.79 -5.18
N ASN A 45 12.09 -7.60 -5.72
CA ASN A 45 10.96 -7.13 -6.52
C ASN A 45 9.66 -7.76 -6.01
N LEU A 46 8.62 -6.95 -5.90
CA LEU A 46 7.24 -7.37 -5.72
C LEU A 46 6.41 -6.77 -6.85
N THR A 47 5.62 -7.60 -7.52
CA THR A 47 4.59 -7.16 -8.47
C THR A 47 3.23 -7.65 -8.02
N ASP A 48 2.20 -6.82 -8.16
CA ASP A 48 0.83 -7.17 -7.80
C ASP A 48 -0.19 -6.26 -8.51
N ASP A 49 -1.45 -6.64 -8.51
CA ASP A 49 -2.61 -5.86 -8.95
C ASP A 49 -3.55 -5.56 -7.74
N PRO A 50 -3.06 -4.80 -6.74
CA PRO A 50 -3.71 -4.71 -5.45
C PRO A 50 -5.01 -3.91 -5.48
N LEU A 51 -5.86 -4.21 -4.51
CA LEU A 51 -7.02 -3.40 -4.16
C LEU A 51 -6.69 -2.55 -2.92
N LEU A 52 -6.80 -1.23 -3.04
CA LEU A 52 -6.71 -0.31 -1.92
C LEU A 52 -8.11 0.18 -1.52
N LYS A 53 -8.43 0.09 -0.23
CA LYS A 53 -9.60 0.76 0.36
C LYS A 53 -9.11 2.03 1.03
N VAL A 54 -9.44 3.18 0.45
CA VAL A 54 -8.97 4.49 0.89
C VAL A 54 -10.09 5.22 1.60
N ASN A 55 -9.86 5.62 2.85
CA ASN A 55 -10.76 6.45 3.64
C ASN A 55 -10.21 7.87 3.73
N LEU A 56 -10.91 8.79 3.08
CA LEU A 56 -10.63 10.22 3.03
C LEU A 56 -11.66 10.96 3.88
N GLU A 57 -11.20 11.89 4.70
CA GLU A 57 -12.06 12.77 5.47
C GLU A 57 -11.59 14.21 5.34
N PHE A 58 -12.54 15.13 5.22
CA PHE A 58 -12.27 16.55 5.16
C PHE A 58 -12.94 17.27 6.33
N TYR A 59 -12.34 18.37 6.76
CA TYR A 59 -12.96 19.30 7.71
C TYR A 59 -12.85 20.73 7.18
N SER A 60 -13.70 21.61 7.70
CA SER A 60 -13.65 23.04 7.36
C SER A 60 -13.32 23.86 8.59
N ASP A 61 -12.56 24.93 8.42
CA ASP A 61 -12.27 25.88 9.49
C ASP A 61 -13.39 26.92 9.66
N LYS A 62 -13.17 27.90 10.57
CA LYS A 62 -14.12 29.00 10.81
C LYS A 62 -14.30 29.95 9.62
N LYS A 63 -13.39 29.92 8.64
CA LYS A 63 -13.45 30.71 7.40
C LYS A 63 -14.03 29.90 6.25
N ASN A 64 -14.63 28.74 6.53
CA ASN A 64 -15.17 27.79 5.57
C ASN A 64 -14.12 27.14 4.65
N MET A 65 -12.82 27.24 4.97
CA MET A 65 -11.74 26.65 4.16
C MET A 65 -11.62 25.15 4.44
N VAL A 66 -11.47 24.34 3.41
CA VAL A 66 -11.39 22.87 3.53
C VAL A 66 -9.95 22.38 3.71
N PHE A 67 -9.80 21.41 4.60
CA PHE A 67 -8.55 20.74 4.90
C PHE A 67 -8.78 19.23 4.92
N THR A 68 -7.79 18.48 4.44
CA THR A 68 -7.78 17.01 4.48
C THR A 68 -7.34 16.55 5.86
N ARG A 69 -8.00 15.54 6.42
CA ARG A 69 -7.51 14.78 7.57
C ARG A 69 -6.47 13.73 7.13
N PRO A 70 -5.73 13.12 8.08
CA PRO A 70 -4.96 11.93 7.77
C PRO A 70 -5.80 10.89 7.02
N VAL A 71 -5.24 10.38 5.94
CA VAL A 71 -5.85 9.35 5.10
C VAL A 71 -5.56 7.99 5.71
N HIS A 72 -6.52 7.08 5.64
CA HIS A 72 -6.29 5.69 5.99
C HIS A 72 -6.42 4.79 4.76
N VAL A 73 -5.47 3.87 4.59
CA VAL A 73 -5.45 2.90 3.48
C VAL A 73 -5.41 1.48 4.05
N ASP A 74 -6.29 0.62 3.54
CA ASP A 74 -6.19 -0.83 3.71
C ASP A 74 -5.81 -1.46 2.37
N LEU A 75 -4.61 -2.05 2.33
CA LEU A 75 -4.03 -2.70 1.16
C LEU A 75 -4.34 -4.20 1.15
N GLU A 76 -5.02 -4.65 0.10
CA GLU A 76 -5.28 -6.06 -0.16
C GLU A 76 -4.44 -6.52 -1.36
N PHE A 77 -3.47 -7.40 -1.10
CA PHE A 77 -2.71 -8.04 -2.18
C PHE A 77 -3.59 -9.09 -2.87
N VAL A 78 -3.57 -9.13 -4.21
CA VAL A 78 -4.48 -9.98 -4.98
C VAL A 78 -3.71 -11.13 -5.66
N HIS A 79 -2.69 -10.82 -6.46
CA HIS A 79 -1.82 -11.79 -7.12
C HIS A 79 -0.33 -11.44 -6.93
N PRO A 80 0.16 -11.37 -5.68
CA PRO A 80 1.52 -10.94 -5.42
C PRO A 80 2.54 -11.95 -5.96
N GLN A 81 3.55 -11.45 -6.67
CA GLN A 81 4.72 -12.20 -7.11
C GLN A 81 5.98 -11.56 -6.53
N LEU A 82 6.76 -12.36 -5.81
CA LEU A 82 7.96 -11.93 -5.11
C LEU A 82 9.19 -12.53 -5.78
N TYR A 83 10.24 -11.73 -5.93
CA TYR A 83 11.56 -12.20 -6.35
C TYR A 83 12.65 -11.59 -5.47
N LEU A 84 13.44 -12.46 -4.86
CA LEU A 84 14.60 -12.13 -4.05
C LEU A 84 15.84 -12.68 -4.75
N GLY A 85 16.68 -11.79 -5.24
CA GLY A 85 17.97 -12.16 -5.84
C GLY A 85 19.03 -12.41 -4.77
N ASN A 86 20.03 -13.22 -5.07
CA ASN A 86 21.14 -13.55 -4.18
C ASN A 86 20.70 -14.24 -2.87
N LEU A 87 19.62 -15.03 -2.92
CA LEU A 87 19.30 -15.96 -1.83
C LEU A 87 20.37 -17.06 -1.77
N PHE A 88 20.67 -17.55 -0.57
CA PHE A 88 21.68 -18.59 -0.33
C PHE A 88 23.06 -18.25 -0.93
N ASN A 89 23.44 -16.98 -0.88
CA ASN A 89 24.67 -16.45 -1.48
C ASN A 89 24.76 -16.67 -3.01
N GLY A 90 23.62 -16.70 -3.69
CA GLY A 90 23.54 -16.74 -5.15
C GLY A 90 23.68 -18.14 -5.75
N ASP A 91 23.52 -19.21 -4.97
CA ASP A 91 23.36 -20.55 -5.55
C ASP A 91 22.06 -20.60 -6.38
N PRO A 92 22.13 -20.82 -7.72
CA PRO A 92 20.95 -20.68 -8.57
C PRO A 92 19.83 -21.69 -8.25
N LYS A 93 20.18 -22.89 -7.79
CA LYS A 93 19.19 -23.93 -7.48
C LYS A 93 18.49 -23.61 -6.18
N LEU A 94 19.25 -23.24 -5.15
CA LEU A 94 18.68 -22.88 -3.85
C LEU A 94 17.90 -21.56 -3.94
N GLU A 95 18.36 -20.59 -4.74
CA GLU A 95 17.61 -19.36 -5.00
C GLU A 95 16.26 -19.65 -5.64
N ALA A 96 16.20 -20.53 -6.66
CA ALA A 96 14.94 -20.91 -7.29
C ALA A 96 13.98 -21.60 -6.29
N ILE A 97 14.50 -22.52 -5.46
CA ILE A 97 13.72 -23.20 -4.42
C ILE A 97 13.22 -22.20 -3.37
N GLY A 98 14.07 -21.26 -2.94
CA GLY A 98 13.72 -20.24 -1.96
C GLY A 98 12.63 -19.31 -2.46
N ASN A 99 12.76 -18.83 -3.70
CA ASN A 99 11.72 -18.01 -4.33
C ASN A 99 10.41 -18.78 -4.51
N GLN A 100 10.45 -20.06 -4.89
CA GLN A 100 9.24 -20.88 -4.96
C GLN A 100 8.58 -21.01 -3.58
N ALA A 101 9.33 -21.34 -2.54
CA ALA A 101 8.80 -21.48 -1.19
C ALA A 101 8.19 -20.18 -0.65
N ILE A 102 8.76 -19.03 -1.00
CA ILE A 102 8.21 -17.71 -0.68
C ILE A 102 6.89 -17.48 -1.43
N ASN A 103 6.83 -17.76 -2.74
CA ASN A 103 5.62 -17.56 -3.52
C ASN A 103 4.51 -18.59 -3.23
N ASP A 104 4.85 -19.76 -2.70
CA ASP A 104 3.88 -20.73 -2.17
C ASP A 104 3.17 -20.22 -0.90
N ASN A 105 3.81 -19.29 -0.15
CA ASN A 105 3.23 -18.62 1.00
C ASN A 105 3.72 -17.17 1.12
N PRO A 106 3.25 -16.26 0.24
CA PRO A 106 3.82 -14.92 0.09
C PRO A 106 3.56 -14.04 1.31
N ASN A 107 2.51 -14.33 2.08
CA ASN A 107 2.12 -13.62 3.29
C ASN A 107 3.23 -13.54 4.34
N ILE A 108 4.18 -14.49 4.32
CA ILE A 108 5.35 -14.50 5.19
C ILE A 108 6.19 -13.20 5.04
N LEU A 109 6.27 -12.65 3.83
CA LEU A 109 6.96 -11.37 3.59
C LEU A 109 5.98 -10.21 3.46
N LEU A 110 4.81 -10.43 2.86
CA LEU A 110 3.85 -9.35 2.62
C LEU A 110 3.34 -8.73 3.91
N ASN A 111 3.19 -9.49 4.99
CA ASN A 111 2.78 -8.95 6.28
C ASN A 111 3.79 -7.95 6.88
N GLU A 112 5.08 -8.11 6.56
CA GLU A 112 6.13 -7.19 6.98
C GLU A 112 6.17 -5.94 6.08
N LEU A 113 5.85 -6.10 4.80
CA LEU A 113 5.85 -5.00 3.81
C LEU A 113 4.59 -4.14 3.88
N LYS A 114 3.44 -4.75 4.20
CA LYS A 114 2.12 -4.12 4.15
C LYS A 114 2.06 -2.79 4.92
N PRO A 115 2.49 -2.70 6.20
CA PRO A 115 2.35 -1.47 6.97
C PRO A 115 3.12 -0.29 6.36
N GLU A 116 4.31 -0.56 5.82
CA GLU A 116 5.14 0.47 5.20
C GLU A 116 4.57 0.93 3.86
N LEU A 117 4.05 0.00 3.06
CA LEU A 117 3.36 0.34 1.81
C LEU A 117 2.08 1.16 2.08
N GLU A 118 1.27 0.76 3.06
CA GLU A 118 0.09 1.52 3.48
C GLU A 118 0.46 2.93 3.91
N ARG A 119 1.48 3.09 4.75
CA ARG A 119 1.99 4.41 5.17
C ARG A 119 2.38 5.28 3.97
N HIS A 120 3.09 4.72 3.00
CA HIS A 120 3.47 5.44 1.78
C HIS A 120 2.27 5.85 0.92
N PHE A 121 1.25 5.00 0.81
CA PHE A 121 0.00 5.33 0.13
C PHE A 121 -0.80 6.40 0.88
N GLU A 122 -0.92 6.29 2.20
CA GLU A 122 -1.58 7.27 3.06
C GLU A 122 -0.95 8.65 2.90
N GLU A 123 0.37 8.74 2.94
CA GLU A 123 1.11 9.99 2.72
C GLU A 123 0.88 10.57 1.32
N SER A 124 0.94 9.71 0.29
CA SER A 124 0.73 10.12 -1.10
C SER A 124 -0.68 10.65 -1.33
N PHE A 125 -1.70 9.91 -0.88
CA PHE A 125 -3.09 10.32 -1.02
C PHE A 125 -3.42 11.55 -0.19
N TYR A 126 -2.85 11.69 1.02
CA TYR A 126 -2.98 12.91 1.81
C TYR A 126 -2.42 14.12 1.08
N GLN A 127 -1.22 14.01 0.48
CA GLN A 127 -0.62 15.09 -0.28
C GLN A 127 -1.44 15.46 -1.52
N ILE A 128 -1.92 14.47 -2.27
CA ILE A 128 -2.78 14.67 -3.44
C ILE A 128 -4.08 15.38 -3.02
N ALA A 129 -4.79 14.85 -2.03
CA ALA A 129 -6.05 15.42 -1.55
C ALA A 129 -5.85 16.84 -1.01
N SER A 130 -4.83 17.07 -0.19
CA SER A 130 -4.51 18.40 0.35
C SER A 130 -4.13 19.40 -0.74
N THR A 131 -3.50 18.95 -1.82
CA THR A 131 -3.18 19.80 -2.97
C THR A 131 -4.44 20.16 -3.74
N ILE A 132 -5.33 19.20 -3.98
CA ILE A 132 -6.61 19.42 -4.67
C ILE A 132 -7.52 20.38 -3.89
N THR A 133 -7.61 20.23 -2.57
CA THR A 133 -8.47 21.08 -1.74
C THR A 133 -7.84 22.41 -1.33
N LYS A 134 -6.60 22.69 -1.78
CA LYS A 134 -5.86 23.86 -1.33
C LYS A 134 -6.58 25.14 -1.74
N GLY A 135 -6.99 25.93 -0.74
CA GLY A 135 -7.63 27.22 -0.97
C GLY A 135 -9.12 27.12 -1.31
N ALA A 136 -9.70 25.92 -1.33
CA ALA A 136 -11.11 25.73 -1.63
C ALA A 136 -11.96 25.86 -0.36
N SER A 137 -13.14 26.46 -0.51
CA SER A 137 -14.16 26.52 0.53
C SER A 137 -15.05 25.27 0.53
N ALA A 138 -15.78 25.05 1.62
CA ALA A 138 -16.70 23.91 1.72
C ALA A 138 -17.83 24.01 0.69
N ASP A 139 -18.31 25.23 0.43
CA ASP A 139 -19.43 25.46 -0.50
C ASP A 139 -19.01 25.19 -1.96
N GLU A 140 -17.73 25.44 -2.28
CA GLU A 140 -17.17 25.12 -3.60
C GLU A 140 -16.94 23.62 -3.80
N LEU A 141 -16.46 22.90 -2.78
CA LEU A 141 -16.17 21.45 -2.90
C LEU A 141 -17.41 20.57 -2.68
N PHE A 142 -18.38 21.01 -1.88
CA PHE A 142 -19.56 20.25 -1.49
C PHE A 142 -20.84 21.09 -1.65
N PRO A 143 -21.17 21.56 -2.87
CA PRO A 143 -22.32 22.44 -3.08
C PRO A 143 -23.64 21.73 -2.74
N GLY A 144 -24.48 22.39 -1.92
CA GLY A 144 -25.81 21.89 -1.57
C GLY A 144 -25.86 20.86 -0.44
N TYR A 145 -24.76 20.67 0.30
CA TYR A 145 -24.67 19.79 1.48
C TYR A 145 -24.28 20.52 2.75
#